data_AF-A0A537VQA9-F1
#
_entry.id   AF-A0A537VQA9-F1
#
_cell.length_a   1.000
_cell.length_b   1.000
_cell.length_c   1.000
_cell.angle_alpha   90.00
_cell.angle_beta   90.00
_cell.angle_gamma   90.00
#
_symmetry.space_group_name_H-M   'P 1'
#
loop_
_entity.id
_entity.type
_entity.pdbx_description
1 polymer ?
#
loop_
_entity_poly.entity_id
_entity_poly.type
_entity_poly.pdbx_seq_one_letter_code
_entity_poly.pdbx_strand_id
1 'polypeptide(L)'
;MLFFAKTPAPVVHPARGDLLDLILVVVALLYAVRGYRRGVILGILSFGGWLAGAGVGALLAPRIARVFFHTNLNATHSLGQRVLGLAVVIVFSIIGEYFGVLIGLRFRRAAFATPLRIFDSIGGAALSVAGLLVVAWLVATPLSAAPFPKIARQIKHSAILAAVDRVMPSVISTAFSDLARLFQQHGFPRVFNPFSGNPLPALVVPAPNAGVVPPTIRKAGPEVVKITGLAESCSLEVEGSGFVYAPQHVMTNAHVVAGVRSPRVTLPAPGAATLAARVVLYDPDRDIAILYVPALRRPPLRFDGTMKTRADGVVAGYPENGPLKAVPARVAGEQEVTGPNIYGNKEVTRDVYTLRADVRHGNSGGPLLTTSGEVGGVIFAANAEVPNVGYALTHREVSSDARAGAHRTSAVSTQGCD
;
A
#
# COMPACT_ATOMS: atom_id res chain seq x y z
N MET A 1 -5.08 -62.52 -26.23
CA MET A 1 -4.07 -62.05 -25.26
C MET A 1 -4.14 -60.53 -25.23
N LEU A 2 -4.94 -59.96 -24.31
CA LEU A 2 -5.15 -58.52 -24.16
C LEU A 2 -4.18 -57.98 -23.11
N PHE A 3 -3.28 -57.08 -23.53
CA PHE A 3 -2.36 -56.35 -22.67
C PHE A 3 -3.11 -55.17 -22.00
N PHE A 4 -3.29 -55.23 -20.68
CA PHE A 4 -3.71 -54.08 -19.88
C PHE A 4 -2.47 -53.23 -19.54
N ALA A 5 -2.41 -52.03 -20.09
CA ALA A 5 -1.44 -51.02 -19.69
C ALA A 5 -1.82 -50.47 -18.30
N LYS A 6 -0.94 -50.68 -17.32
CA LYS A 6 -1.07 -50.16 -15.96
C LYS A 6 -0.76 -48.65 -15.97
N THR A 7 -1.77 -47.81 -15.79
CA THR A 7 -1.59 -46.37 -15.58
C THR A 7 -0.73 -46.13 -14.33
N PRO A 8 0.32 -45.30 -14.39
CA PRO A 8 1.10 -44.97 -13.20
C PRO A 8 0.25 -44.17 -12.21
N ALA A 9 0.37 -44.50 -10.92
CA ALA A 9 -0.29 -43.78 -9.85
C ALA A 9 0.17 -42.30 -9.82
N PRO A 10 -0.71 -41.35 -9.47
CA PRO A 10 -0.33 -39.96 -9.31
C PRO A 10 0.75 -39.83 -8.23
N VAL A 11 1.86 -39.19 -8.60
CA VAL A 11 2.95 -38.87 -7.67
C VAL A 11 2.42 -37.84 -6.67
N VAL A 12 2.09 -38.30 -5.46
CA VAL A 12 1.80 -37.41 -4.33
C VAL A 12 3.15 -36.89 -3.82
N HIS A 13 3.49 -35.66 -4.16
CA HIS A 13 4.62 -34.98 -3.54
C HIS A 13 4.34 -34.82 -2.03
N PRO A 14 5.29 -35.14 -1.13
CA PRO A 14 5.11 -34.88 0.28
C PRO A 14 4.93 -33.37 0.46
N ALA A 15 3.81 -32.99 1.10
CA ALA A 15 3.53 -31.60 1.45
C ALA A 15 4.72 -31.05 2.24
N ARG A 16 5.45 -30.10 1.66
CA ARG A 16 6.35 -29.24 2.43
C ARG A 16 5.45 -28.34 3.27
N GLY A 17 4.94 -28.87 4.39
CA GLY A 17 4.03 -28.17 5.26
C GLY A 17 4.73 -26.96 5.86
N ASP A 18 4.32 -25.77 5.44
CA ASP A 18 4.74 -24.54 6.07
C ASP A 18 4.17 -24.44 7.49
N LEU A 19 4.88 -23.73 8.38
CA LEU A 19 4.47 -23.51 9.77
C LEU A 19 3.03 -22.99 9.87
N LEU A 20 2.61 -22.18 8.88
CA LEU A 20 1.23 -21.70 8.77
C LEU A 20 0.21 -22.83 8.57
N ASP A 21 0.48 -23.82 7.72
CA ASP A 21 -0.44 -24.94 7.51
C ASP A 21 -0.58 -25.78 8.78
N LEU A 22 0.52 -25.99 9.52
CA LEU A 22 0.48 -26.67 10.82
C LEU A 22 -0.41 -25.92 11.82
N ILE A 23 -0.24 -24.59 11.91
CA ILE A 23 -1.07 -23.74 12.77
C ILE A 23 -2.54 -23.84 12.36
N LEU A 24 -2.84 -23.74 11.06
CA LEU A 24 -4.21 -23.82 10.56
C LEU A 24 -4.85 -25.18 10.85
N VAL A 25 -4.13 -26.28 10.74
CA VAL A 25 -4.62 -27.61 11.11
C VAL A 25 -4.94 -27.69 12.60
N VAL A 26 -4.03 -27.24 13.48
CA VAL A 26 -4.27 -27.26 14.94
C VAL A 26 -5.48 -26.40 15.30
N VAL A 27 -5.57 -25.19 14.77
CA VAL A 27 -6.71 -24.30 15.04
C VAL A 27 -8.00 -24.87 14.45
N ALA A 28 -7.97 -25.45 13.25
CA ALA A 28 -9.12 -26.12 12.65
C ALA A 28 -9.61 -27.29 13.50
N LEU A 29 -8.72 -28.10 14.09
CA LEU A 29 -9.11 -29.16 15.02
C LEU A 29 -9.79 -28.61 16.28
N LEU A 30 -9.26 -27.52 16.85
CA LEU A 30 -9.89 -26.86 18.00
C LEU A 30 -11.28 -26.32 17.65
N TYR A 31 -11.43 -25.69 16.48
CA TYR A 31 -12.70 -25.19 15.97
C TYR A 31 -13.67 -26.31 15.63
N ALA A 32 -13.19 -27.45 15.11
CA ALA A 32 -14.00 -28.64 14.87
C ALA A 32 -14.55 -29.20 16.18
N VAL A 33 -13.72 -29.32 17.22
CA VAL A 33 -14.17 -29.78 18.56
C VAL A 33 -15.18 -28.81 19.16
N ARG A 34 -14.95 -27.49 19.04
CA ARG A 34 -15.90 -26.46 19.51
C ARG A 34 -17.21 -26.51 18.73
N GLY A 35 -17.14 -26.64 17.41
CA GLY A 35 -18.28 -26.74 16.50
C GLY A 35 -19.11 -28.00 16.75
N TYR A 36 -18.44 -29.13 16.97
CA TYR A 36 -19.07 -30.42 17.31
C TYR A 36 -19.88 -30.33 18.61
N ARG A 37 -19.36 -29.61 19.61
CA ARG A 37 -20.06 -29.39 20.89
C ARG A 37 -21.24 -28.41 20.75
N ARG A 38 -21.13 -27.40 19.88
CA ARG A 38 -22.14 -26.35 19.68
C ARG A 38 -23.29 -26.78 18.77
N GLY A 39 -23.02 -27.51 17.69
CA GLY A 39 -23.99 -27.88 16.65
C GLY A 39 -24.19 -26.79 15.58
N VAL A 40 -24.74 -27.15 14.41
CA VAL A 40 -25.01 -26.23 13.29
C VAL A 40 -25.96 -25.12 13.70
N ILE A 41 -27.09 -25.47 14.34
CA ILE A 41 -28.17 -24.52 14.61
C ILE A 41 -27.69 -23.41 15.55
N LEU A 42 -27.01 -23.80 16.63
CA LEU A 42 -26.42 -22.85 17.55
C LEU A 42 -25.30 -22.04 16.87
N GLY A 43 -24.53 -22.69 16.00
CA GLY A 43 -23.50 -22.06 15.17
C GLY A 43 -24.05 -20.93 14.30
N ILE A 44 -25.05 -21.22 13.47
CA ILE A 44 -25.67 -20.25 12.55
C ILE A 44 -26.29 -19.08 13.32
N LEU A 45 -27.05 -19.36 14.39
CA LEU A 45 -27.68 -18.30 15.17
C LEU A 45 -26.67 -17.45 15.93
N SER A 46 -25.61 -18.05 16.47
CA SER A 46 -24.52 -17.30 17.10
C SER A 46 -23.74 -16.44 16.11
N PHE A 47 -23.48 -16.95 14.90
CA PHE A 47 -22.82 -16.21 13.83
C PHE A 47 -23.68 -15.07 13.28
N GLY A 48 -24.97 -15.33 13.05
CA GLY A 48 -25.94 -14.30 12.67
C GLY A 48 -26.07 -13.22 13.72
N GLY A 49 -26.07 -13.60 15.01
CA GLY A 49 -26.00 -12.67 16.13
C GLY A 49 -24.72 -11.82 16.11
N TRP A 50 -23.57 -12.45 15.91
CA TRP A 50 -22.28 -11.75 15.81
C TRP A 50 -22.24 -10.74 14.66
N LEU A 51 -22.74 -11.10 13.47
CA LEU A 51 -22.84 -10.21 12.31
C LEU A 51 -23.80 -9.04 12.56
N ALA A 52 -24.98 -9.31 13.11
CA ALA A 52 -25.94 -8.26 13.45
C ALA A 52 -25.36 -7.29 14.48
N GLY A 53 -24.67 -7.83 15.50
CA GLY A 53 -23.93 -7.05 16.50
C GLY A 53 -22.85 -6.18 15.85
N ALA A 54 -22.01 -6.75 14.98
CA ALA A 54 -20.99 -6.00 14.26
C ALA A 54 -21.59 -4.84 13.45
N GLY A 55 -22.71 -5.08 12.75
CA GLY A 55 -23.43 -4.06 11.98
C GLY A 55 -23.94 -2.92 12.85
N VAL A 56 -24.58 -3.22 13.99
CA VAL A 56 -25.02 -2.20 14.96
C VAL A 56 -23.82 -1.44 15.53
N GLY A 57 -22.75 -2.15 15.89
CA GLY A 57 -21.51 -1.55 16.39
C GLY A 57 -20.88 -0.58 15.38
N ALA A 58 -20.84 -0.95 14.10
CA ALA A 58 -20.31 -0.09 13.04
C ALA A 58 -21.15 1.18 12.83
N LEU A 59 -22.48 1.09 12.96
CA LEU A 59 -23.37 2.25 12.87
C LEU A 59 -23.23 3.20 14.07
N LEU A 60 -22.95 2.66 15.26
CA LEU A 60 -22.83 3.44 16.50
C LEU A 60 -21.41 3.95 16.75
N ALA A 61 -20.37 3.28 16.24
CA ALA A 61 -18.97 3.62 16.47
C ALA A 61 -18.64 5.09 16.15
N PRO A 62 -19.06 5.69 15.02
CA PRO A 62 -18.80 7.10 14.72
C PRO A 62 -19.54 8.07 15.65
N ARG A 63 -20.68 7.67 16.21
CA ARG A 63 -21.44 8.49 17.17
C ARG A 63 -20.75 8.47 18.54
N ILE A 64 -20.36 7.30 19.00
CA ILE A 64 -19.65 7.11 20.27
C ILE A 64 -18.29 7.79 20.22
N ALA A 65 -17.51 7.61 19.13
CA ALA A 65 -16.20 8.24 19.00
C ALA A 65 -16.25 9.78 19.08
N ARG A 66 -17.32 10.41 18.55
CA ARG A 66 -17.50 11.87 18.63
C ARG A 66 -17.80 12.39 20.04
N VAL A 67 -18.39 11.56 20.90
CA VAL A 67 -18.66 11.93 22.30
C VAL A 67 -17.37 11.90 23.12
N PHE A 68 -16.51 10.91 22.88
CA PHE A 68 -15.26 10.75 23.64
C PHE A 68 -14.10 11.61 23.13
N PHE A 69 -14.09 11.94 21.83
CA PHE A 69 -13.06 12.77 21.22
C PHE A 69 -13.68 14.07 20.70
N HIS A 70 -13.78 15.07 21.57
CA HIS A 70 -14.21 16.43 21.21
C HIS A 70 -13.32 16.99 20.07
N THR A 71 -13.93 17.82 19.22
CA THR A 71 -13.46 18.43 17.96
C THR A 71 -12.12 19.20 18.04
N ASN A 72 -11.01 18.53 18.34
CA ASN A 72 -9.66 19.06 18.12
C ASN A 72 -8.82 18.01 17.38
N LEU A 73 -8.69 18.22 16.07
CA LEU A 73 -7.99 17.35 15.12
C LEU A 73 -6.47 17.51 15.28
N ASN A 74 -5.89 16.88 16.29
CA ASN A 74 -4.45 16.63 16.37
C ASN A 74 -4.14 15.19 15.95
N ALA A 75 -3.08 14.99 15.17
CA ALA A 75 -2.71 13.72 14.52
C ALA A 75 -2.61 12.51 15.48
N THR A 76 -2.31 12.73 16.76
CA THR A 76 -2.23 11.70 17.81
C THR A 76 -3.58 11.11 18.22
N HIS A 77 -4.69 11.80 18.00
CA HIS A 77 -6.04 11.30 18.33
C HIS A 77 -6.68 10.45 17.23
N SER A 78 -6.12 10.44 16.01
CA SER A 78 -6.63 9.65 14.88
C SER A 78 -6.53 8.13 15.12
N LEU A 79 -5.43 7.68 15.75
CA LEU A 79 -5.26 6.28 16.13
C LEU A 79 -6.22 5.88 17.26
N GLY A 80 -6.40 6.75 18.27
CA GLY A 80 -7.32 6.51 19.39
C GLY A 80 -8.77 6.37 18.94
N GLN A 81 -9.21 7.19 17.99
CA GLN A 81 -10.54 7.10 17.38
C GLN A 81 -10.75 5.79 16.62
N ARG A 82 -9.75 5.35 15.84
CA ARG A 82 -9.81 4.08 15.09
C ARG A 82 -9.83 2.88 16.03
N VAL A 83 -9.01 2.90 17.07
CA VAL A 83 -8.96 1.84 18.10
C VAL A 83 -10.28 1.79 18.88
N LEU A 84 -10.84 2.93 19.28
CA LEU A 84 -12.14 2.99 19.96
C LEU A 84 -13.27 2.49 19.05
N GLY A 85 -13.26 2.88 17.77
CA GLY A 85 -14.25 2.41 16.80
C GLY A 85 -14.23 0.89 16.63
N LEU A 86 -13.02 0.31 16.51
CA LEU A 86 -12.84 -1.14 16.45
C LEU A 86 -13.30 -1.82 17.74
N ALA A 87 -12.97 -1.24 18.90
CA ALA A 87 -13.41 -1.76 20.20
C ALA A 87 -14.94 -1.78 20.32
N VAL A 88 -15.62 -0.73 19.86
CA VAL A 88 -17.10 -0.66 19.84
C VAL A 88 -17.67 -1.78 18.97
N VAL A 89 -17.16 -1.97 17.75
CA VAL A 89 -17.62 -3.05 16.87
C VAL A 89 -17.46 -4.40 17.57
N ILE A 90 -16.29 -4.68 18.14
CA ILE A 90 -16.01 -5.94 18.85
C ILE A 90 -17.00 -6.17 20.01
N VAL A 91 -17.25 -5.15 20.84
CA VAL A 91 -18.17 -5.25 21.99
C VAL A 91 -19.59 -5.60 21.51
N PHE A 92 -20.08 -4.90 20.49
CA PHE A 92 -21.43 -5.18 19.96
C PHE A 92 -21.51 -6.55 19.27
N SER A 93 -20.45 -7.00 18.60
CA SER A 93 -20.40 -8.35 18.04
C SER A 93 -20.47 -9.45 19.11
N ILE A 94 -19.80 -9.25 20.25
CA ILE A 94 -19.86 -10.20 21.39
C ILE A 94 -21.29 -10.24 21.98
N ILE A 95 -21.91 -9.07 22.17
CA ILE A 95 -23.30 -8.96 22.65
C ILE A 95 -24.24 -9.69 21.68
N GLY A 96 -24.06 -9.47 20.38
CA GLY A 96 -24.82 -10.14 19.33
C GLY A 96 -24.65 -11.66 19.35
N GLU A 97 -23.42 -12.17 19.46
CA GLU A 97 -23.15 -13.61 19.58
C GLU A 97 -23.89 -14.21 20.79
N TYR A 98 -23.88 -13.52 21.93
CA TYR A 98 -24.57 -13.96 23.14
C TYR A 98 -26.09 -14.09 22.93
N PHE A 99 -26.74 -13.08 22.33
CA PHE A 99 -28.17 -13.18 22.00
C PHE A 99 -28.46 -14.27 20.97
N GLY A 100 -27.59 -14.43 19.98
CA GLY A 100 -27.69 -15.51 19.00
C GLY A 100 -27.65 -16.90 19.66
N VAL A 101 -26.78 -17.08 20.66
CA VAL A 101 -26.72 -18.31 21.47
C VAL A 101 -28.01 -18.49 22.28
N LEU A 102 -28.54 -17.44 22.93
CA LEU A 102 -29.79 -17.54 23.69
C LEU A 102 -30.98 -17.99 22.82
N ILE A 103 -31.12 -17.38 21.64
CA ILE A 103 -32.15 -17.75 20.65
C ILE A 103 -31.92 -19.20 20.18
N GLY A 104 -30.67 -19.55 19.89
CA GLY A 104 -30.29 -20.91 19.48
C GLY A 104 -30.58 -21.97 20.52
N LEU A 105 -30.37 -21.68 21.81
CA LEU A 105 -30.70 -22.60 22.90
C LEU A 105 -32.21 -22.80 23.04
N ARG A 106 -33.02 -21.77 22.77
CA ARG A 106 -34.49 -21.86 22.78
C ARG A 106 -35.02 -22.72 21.64
N PHE A 107 -34.49 -22.54 20.43
CA PHE A 107 -34.82 -23.39 19.26
C PHE A 107 -34.35 -24.83 19.44
N ARG A 108 -33.16 -25.04 20.02
CA ARG A 108 -32.60 -26.38 20.27
C ARG A 108 -33.44 -27.22 21.24
N ARG A 109 -34.08 -26.60 22.24
CA ARG A 109 -35.00 -27.29 23.17
C ARG A 109 -36.34 -27.67 22.51
N ALA A 110 -36.80 -26.87 21.54
CA ALA A 110 -38.08 -27.11 20.86
C ALA A 110 -37.98 -28.15 19.73
N ALA A 111 -36.80 -28.35 19.13
CA ALA A 111 -36.69 -29.05 17.85
C ALA A 111 -36.27 -30.53 17.90
N PHE A 112 -35.50 -31.03 18.89
CA PHE A 112 -34.92 -32.39 18.75
C PHE A 112 -34.69 -33.20 20.04
N ALA A 113 -35.45 -34.29 20.20
CA ALA A 113 -35.28 -35.35 21.19
C ALA A 113 -34.83 -36.71 20.55
N THR A 114 -34.21 -36.69 19.37
CA THR A 114 -34.02 -37.86 18.48
C THR A 114 -32.59 -37.89 17.86
N PRO A 115 -32.11 -39.01 17.26
CA PRO A 115 -30.76 -39.21 16.69
C PRO A 115 -30.21 -38.19 15.66
N LEU A 116 -30.97 -37.18 15.28
CA LEU A 116 -30.53 -36.06 14.42
C LEU A 116 -29.44 -35.17 15.05
N ARG A 117 -29.18 -35.32 16.36
CA ARG A 117 -28.13 -34.61 17.09
C ARG A 117 -26.71 -34.87 16.56
N ILE A 118 -26.44 -36.08 16.03
CA ILE A 118 -25.12 -36.41 15.48
C ILE A 118 -24.87 -35.62 14.19
N PHE A 119 -25.88 -35.48 13.34
CA PHE A 119 -25.78 -34.67 12.11
C PHE A 119 -25.62 -33.17 12.43
N ASP A 120 -26.30 -32.66 13.45
CA ASP A 120 -26.12 -31.28 13.94
C ASP A 120 -24.69 -31.04 14.48
N SER A 121 -24.13 -31.99 15.22
CA SER A 121 -22.76 -31.90 15.73
C SER A 121 -21.71 -32.01 14.61
N ILE A 122 -21.84 -32.97 13.69
CA ILE A 122 -20.92 -33.13 12.55
C ILE A 122 -20.99 -31.90 11.63
N GLY A 123 -22.19 -31.43 11.31
CA GLY A 123 -22.37 -30.22 10.54
C GLY A 123 -21.80 -28.99 11.25
N GLY A 124 -21.93 -28.90 12.59
CA GLY A 124 -21.41 -27.80 13.37
C GLY A 124 -19.88 -27.74 13.36
N ALA A 125 -19.23 -28.91 13.39
CA ALA A 125 -17.78 -29.03 13.20
C ALA A 125 -17.36 -28.60 11.80
N ALA A 126 -18.01 -29.12 10.75
CA ALA A 126 -17.72 -28.79 9.35
C ALA A 126 -17.90 -27.29 9.07
N LEU A 127 -19.00 -26.70 9.52
CA LEU A 127 -19.29 -25.27 9.37
C LEU A 127 -18.27 -24.40 10.10
N SER A 128 -17.83 -24.81 11.30
CA SER A 128 -16.84 -24.07 12.07
C SER A 128 -15.46 -24.09 11.42
N VAL A 129 -15.05 -25.23 10.86
CA VAL A 129 -13.80 -25.36 10.10
C VAL A 129 -13.88 -24.54 8.80
N ALA A 130 -14.98 -24.67 8.04
CA ALA A 130 -15.18 -23.89 6.82
C ALA A 130 -15.14 -22.39 7.10
N GLY A 131 -15.84 -21.91 8.12
CA GLY A 131 -15.82 -20.51 8.54
C GLY A 131 -14.43 -20.01 8.93
N LEU A 132 -13.67 -20.81 9.72
CA LEU A 132 -12.29 -20.49 10.07
C LEU A 132 -11.41 -20.34 8.82
N LEU A 133 -11.50 -21.28 7.88
CA LEU A 133 -10.68 -21.27 6.67
C LEU A 133 -11.00 -20.08 5.76
N VAL A 134 -12.28 -19.69 5.64
CA VAL A 134 -12.68 -18.49 4.91
C VAL A 134 -12.11 -17.22 5.57
N VAL A 135 -12.21 -17.10 6.91
CA VAL A 135 -11.65 -15.95 7.63
C VAL A 135 -10.13 -15.90 7.52
N ALA A 136 -9.46 -17.04 7.68
CA ALA A 136 -8.01 -17.13 7.53
C ALA A 136 -7.56 -16.73 6.12
N TRP A 137 -8.29 -17.18 5.09
CA TRP A 137 -8.07 -16.78 3.70
C TRP A 137 -8.28 -15.26 3.50
N LEU A 138 -9.39 -14.70 3.98
CA LEU A 138 -9.67 -13.25 3.90
C LEU A 138 -8.58 -12.40 4.57
N VAL A 139 -8.05 -12.84 5.71
CA VAL A 139 -6.97 -12.16 6.43
C VAL A 139 -5.62 -12.35 5.73
N ALA A 140 -5.38 -13.51 5.13
CA ALA A 140 -4.15 -13.82 4.43
C ALA A 140 -3.97 -13.00 3.14
N THR A 141 -5.06 -12.69 2.41
CA THR A 141 -4.99 -11.92 1.16
C THR A 141 -4.25 -10.58 1.29
N PRO A 142 -4.64 -9.65 2.19
CA PRO A 142 -3.90 -8.39 2.35
C PRO A 142 -2.52 -8.58 2.99
N LEU A 143 -2.36 -9.56 3.90
CA LEU A 143 -1.08 -9.86 4.54
C LEU A 143 -0.04 -10.43 3.57
N SER A 144 -0.48 -11.07 2.49
CA SER A 144 0.40 -11.59 1.43
C SER A 144 1.16 -10.48 0.68
N ALA A 145 0.61 -9.26 0.68
CA ALA A 145 1.18 -8.05 0.09
C ALA A 145 1.83 -7.12 1.12
N ALA A 146 1.81 -7.47 2.41
CA ALA A 146 2.36 -6.65 3.48
C ALA A 146 3.90 -6.67 3.50
N PRO A 147 4.58 -5.65 4.06
CA PRO A 147 6.05 -5.52 4.09
C PRO A 147 6.77 -6.50 5.03
N PHE A 148 6.11 -7.62 5.38
CA PHE A 148 6.65 -8.66 6.26
C PHE A 148 7.01 -9.91 5.43
N PRO A 149 8.21 -9.96 4.82
CA PRO A 149 8.57 -11.00 3.84
C PRO A 149 8.55 -12.42 4.40
N LYS A 150 8.70 -12.61 5.71
CA LYS A 150 8.57 -13.92 6.37
C LYS A 150 7.11 -14.40 6.40
N ILE A 151 6.16 -13.51 6.69
CA ILE A 151 4.72 -13.80 6.77
C ILE A 151 4.17 -14.00 5.35
N ALA A 152 4.49 -13.08 4.43
CA ALA A 152 4.07 -13.16 3.03
C ALA A 152 4.54 -14.47 2.36
N ARG A 153 5.77 -14.93 2.66
CA ARG A 153 6.30 -16.20 2.18
C ARG A 153 5.50 -17.41 2.69
N GLN A 154 5.19 -17.45 3.99
CA GLN A 154 4.38 -18.51 4.59
C GLN A 154 2.97 -18.58 3.99
N ILE A 155 2.36 -17.43 3.69
CA ILE A 155 1.04 -17.35 3.03
C ILE A 155 1.10 -17.88 1.59
N LYS A 156 2.09 -17.44 0.80
CA LYS A 156 2.24 -17.83 -0.61
C LYS A 156 2.52 -19.31 -0.83
N HIS A 157 3.11 -19.99 0.15
CA HIS A 157 3.42 -21.41 0.09
C HIS A 157 2.41 -22.31 0.83
N SER A 158 1.41 -21.74 1.49
CA SER A 158 0.36 -22.51 2.20
C SER A 158 -0.50 -23.32 1.22
N ALA A 159 -0.51 -24.64 1.39
CA ALA A 159 -1.34 -25.54 0.60
C ALA A 159 -2.83 -25.40 0.96
N ILE A 160 -3.13 -25.14 2.23
CA ILE A 160 -4.50 -25.01 2.74
C ILE A 160 -5.14 -23.75 2.15
N LEU A 161 -4.47 -22.60 2.26
CA LEU A 161 -5.00 -21.35 1.72
C LEU A 161 -5.14 -21.40 0.20
N ALA A 162 -4.19 -22.03 -0.51
CA ALA A 162 -4.29 -22.25 -1.95
C ALA A 162 -5.42 -23.22 -2.35
N ALA A 163 -5.82 -24.14 -1.47
CA ALA A 163 -6.97 -25.01 -1.70
C ALA A 163 -8.30 -24.26 -1.49
N VAL A 164 -8.38 -23.44 -0.44
CA VAL A 164 -9.53 -22.57 -0.15
C VAL A 164 -9.75 -21.60 -1.32
N ASP A 165 -8.70 -20.93 -1.78
CA ASP A 165 -8.74 -19.98 -2.90
C ASP A 165 -9.37 -20.58 -4.18
N ARG A 166 -9.03 -21.85 -4.50
CA ARG A 166 -9.56 -22.57 -5.66
C ARG A 166 -11.06 -22.89 -5.59
N VAL A 167 -11.63 -22.97 -4.39
CA VAL A 167 -13.03 -23.36 -4.17
C VAL A 167 -13.92 -22.14 -3.94
N MET A 168 -13.36 -20.98 -3.60
CA MET A 168 -14.12 -19.77 -3.29
C MET A 168 -14.78 -19.14 -4.54
N PRO A 169 -16.07 -18.78 -4.49
CA PRO A 169 -16.73 -18.07 -5.58
C PRO A 169 -16.09 -16.72 -5.90
N SER A 170 -15.95 -16.40 -7.19
CA SER A 170 -15.34 -15.16 -7.69
C SER A 170 -16.06 -13.87 -7.25
N VAL A 171 -17.31 -13.96 -6.79
CA VAL A 171 -18.11 -12.85 -6.26
C VAL A 171 -17.58 -12.36 -4.90
N ILE A 172 -17.07 -13.28 -4.06
CA ILE A 172 -16.52 -12.93 -2.74
C ILE A 172 -15.11 -12.34 -2.89
N SER A 173 -14.33 -12.85 -3.85
CA SER A 173 -12.99 -12.30 -4.16
C SER A 173 -13.08 -10.91 -4.79
N THR A 174 -14.07 -10.63 -5.64
CA THR A 174 -14.28 -9.31 -6.23
C THR A 174 -14.73 -8.27 -5.21
N ALA A 175 -15.79 -8.55 -4.43
CA ALA A 175 -16.27 -7.65 -3.37
C ALA A 175 -15.19 -7.31 -2.33
N PHE A 176 -14.36 -8.29 -1.97
CA PHE A 176 -13.24 -8.07 -1.06
C PHE A 176 -12.05 -7.38 -1.73
N SER A 177 -11.80 -7.63 -3.03
CA SER A 177 -10.79 -6.89 -3.79
C SER A 177 -11.15 -5.41 -3.91
N ASP A 178 -12.44 -5.06 -3.98
CA ASP A 178 -12.91 -3.68 -3.97
C ASP A 178 -12.71 -3.03 -2.58
N LEU A 179 -12.99 -3.76 -1.50
CA LEU A 179 -12.68 -3.31 -0.14
C LEU A 179 -11.16 -3.19 0.12
N ALA A 180 -10.37 -4.13 -0.40
CA ALA A 180 -8.92 -4.11 -0.33
C ALA A 180 -8.35 -2.97 -1.19
N ARG A 181 -8.97 -2.64 -2.33
CA ARG A 181 -8.64 -1.47 -3.15
C ARG A 181 -8.94 -0.17 -2.39
N LEU A 182 -10.05 -0.08 -1.67
CA LEU A 182 -10.33 1.04 -0.77
C LEU A 182 -9.27 1.14 0.35
N PHE A 183 -8.78 0.02 0.88
CA PHE A 183 -7.66 0.02 1.84
C PHE A 183 -6.29 0.34 1.20
N GLN A 184 -6.04 -0.07 -0.03
CA GLN A 184 -4.80 0.18 -0.78
C GLN A 184 -4.71 1.62 -1.28
N GLN A 185 -5.83 2.21 -1.71
CA GLN A 185 -5.96 3.64 -2.02
C GLN A 185 -5.66 4.54 -0.81
N HIS A 186 -5.63 3.99 0.41
CA HIS A 186 -5.38 4.73 1.63
C HIS A 186 -4.04 4.39 2.31
N GLY A 187 -3.14 3.62 1.69
CA GLY A 187 -1.88 3.27 2.36
C GLY A 187 -0.71 2.74 1.52
N PHE A 188 -0.89 2.34 0.27
CA PHE A 188 0.23 1.90 -0.56
C PHE A 188 0.03 2.30 -2.03
N PRO A 189 0.90 3.14 -2.62
CA PRO A 189 0.78 3.50 -4.02
C PRO A 189 0.84 2.25 -4.89
N ARG A 190 0.10 2.24 -6.01
CA ARG A 190 0.17 1.17 -7.02
C ARG A 190 1.63 1.00 -7.42
N VAL A 191 2.26 -0.05 -6.91
CA VAL A 191 3.68 -0.23 -7.12
C VAL A 191 3.89 -0.67 -8.56
N PHE A 192 4.42 0.26 -9.33
CA PHE A 192 4.73 0.07 -10.74
C PHE A 192 5.77 -1.05 -10.87
N ASN A 193 5.38 -2.20 -11.44
CA ASN A 193 6.32 -3.21 -11.91
C ASN A 193 6.27 -3.30 -13.43
N PRO A 194 6.98 -2.42 -14.16
CA PRO A 194 7.01 -2.46 -15.61
C PRO A 194 7.83 -3.63 -16.17
N PHE A 195 8.39 -4.48 -15.29
CA PHE A 195 9.34 -5.54 -15.64
C PHE A 195 8.77 -6.92 -15.34
N SER A 196 7.61 -7.25 -15.92
CA SER A 196 7.19 -8.64 -16.04
C SER A 196 8.05 -9.32 -17.14
N GLY A 197 9.23 -9.84 -16.79
CA GLY A 197 9.92 -10.83 -17.64
C GLY A 197 11.41 -10.68 -17.95
N ASN A 198 12.12 -9.62 -17.49
CA ASN A 198 13.57 -9.46 -17.71
C ASN A 198 14.34 -9.46 -16.38
N PRO A 199 15.60 -9.95 -16.32
CA PRO A 199 16.44 -9.79 -15.14
C PRO A 199 16.61 -8.30 -14.85
N LEU A 200 16.23 -7.87 -13.64
CA LEU A 200 16.28 -6.46 -13.24
C LEU A 200 17.73 -5.95 -13.34
N PRO A 201 18.02 -4.97 -14.23
CA PRO A 201 19.38 -4.46 -14.42
C PRO A 201 20.03 -3.96 -13.11
N ALA A 202 19.22 -3.49 -12.16
CA ALA A 202 19.66 -3.04 -10.84
C ALA A 202 20.38 -4.10 -10.01
N LEU A 203 20.07 -5.38 -10.22
CA LEU A 203 20.72 -6.48 -9.50
C LEU A 203 22.12 -6.81 -10.07
N VAL A 204 22.42 -6.36 -11.28
CA VAL A 204 23.69 -6.64 -11.99
C VAL A 204 24.75 -5.57 -11.74
N VAL A 205 24.35 -4.36 -11.32
CA VAL A 205 25.30 -3.29 -10.95
C VAL A 205 25.79 -3.43 -9.51
N PRO A 206 27.05 -3.06 -9.18
CA PRO A 206 27.56 -3.19 -7.82
C PRO A 206 26.82 -2.26 -6.85
N ALA A 207 26.97 -2.49 -5.54
CA ALA A 207 26.32 -1.67 -4.52
C ALA A 207 26.69 -0.17 -4.62
N PRO A 208 25.76 0.76 -4.38
CA PRO A 208 26.02 2.20 -4.45
C PRO A 208 27.16 2.65 -3.54
N ASN A 209 27.93 3.65 -4.00
CA ASN A 209 29.02 4.21 -3.21
C ASN A 209 28.48 5.15 -2.12
N ALA A 210 28.57 4.76 -0.85
CA ALA A 210 28.08 5.59 0.26
C ALA A 210 28.86 6.91 0.44
N GLY A 211 30.13 6.97 -0.02
CA GLY A 211 31.00 8.13 0.14
C GLY A 211 30.54 9.38 -0.62
N VAL A 212 29.62 9.23 -1.59
CA VAL A 212 29.10 10.35 -2.39
C VAL A 212 28.04 11.16 -1.65
N VAL A 213 27.42 10.61 -0.60
CA VAL A 213 26.28 11.25 0.09
C VAL A 213 26.66 12.54 0.81
N PRO A 214 27.67 12.57 1.72
CA PRO A 214 27.99 13.77 2.49
C PRO A 214 28.33 15.02 1.66
N PRO A 215 29.16 14.96 0.60
CA PRO A 215 29.45 16.14 -0.22
C PRO A 215 28.25 16.57 -1.06
N THR A 216 27.44 15.63 -1.54
CA THR A 216 26.27 15.92 -2.39
C THR A 216 25.18 16.62 -1.57
N ILE A 217 24.85 16.08 -0.38
CA ILE A 217 23.78 16.66 0.45
C ILE A 217 24.15 18.04 1.00
N ARG A 218 25.44 18.30 1.26
CA ARG A 218 25.94 19.63 1.64
C ARG A 218 25.70 20.68 0.55
N LYS A 219 25.73 20.28 -0.72
CA LYS A 219 25.57 21.19 -1.87
C LYS A 219 24.10 21.39 -2.24
N ALA A 220 23.34 20.31 -2.33
CA ALA A 220 21.99 20.33 -2.91
C ALA A 220 20.86 20.13 -1.88
N GLY A 221 21.16 19.56 -0.71
CA GLY A 221 20.16 19.26 0.33
C GLY A 221 19.30 20.43 0.76
N PRO A 222 19.83 21.67 0.93
CA PRO A 222 19.03 22.83 1.29
C PRO A 222 17.88 23.16 0.31
N GLU A 223 17.98 22.70 -0.93
CA GLU A 223 17.02 22.98 -2.02
C GLU A 223 16.06 21.82 -2.30
N VAL A 224 16.17 20.73 -1.54
CA VAL A 224 15.20 19.63 -1.51
C VAL A 224 14.15 19.98 -0.47
N VAL A 225 12.88 19.88 -0.83
CA VAL A 225 11.76 20.36 -0.01
C VAL A 225 10.73 19.26 0.24
N LYS A 226 10.06 19.34 1.38
CA LYS A 226 8.92 18.47 1.70
C LYS A 226 7.65 19.08 1.16
N ILE A 227 6.80 18.26 0.57
CA ILE A 227 5.49 18.67 0.05
C ILE A 227 4.42 17.94 0.87
N THR A 228 3.42 18.68 1.31
CA THR A 228 2.24 18.15 2.00
C THR A 228 0.97 18.79 1.45
N GLY A 229 -0.16 18.09 1.51
CA GLY A 229 -1.43 18.61 1.03
C GLY A 229 -2.61 17.80 1.54
N LEU A 230 -3.79 18.41 1.54
CA LEU A 230 -5.04 17.71 1.80
C LEU A 230 -5.85 17.63 0.51
N ALA A 231 -6.12 16.41 0.05
CA ALA A 231 -7.07 16.13 -1.02
C ALA A 231 -8.48 16.04 -0.43
N GLU A 232 -9.17 17.17 -0.34
CA GLU A 232 -10.48 17.31 0.33
C GLU A 232 -11.52 16.33 -0.21
N SER A 233 -11.54 16.10 -1.53
CA SER A 233 -12.49 15.20 -2.19
C SER A 233 -12.40 13.75 -1.74
N CYS A 234 -11.24 13.34 -1.18
CA CYS A 234 -10.98 11.97 -0.75
C CYS A 234 -10.57 11.88 0.72
N SER A 235 -10.59 13.01 1.44
CA SER A 235 -10.18 13.11 2.85
C SER A 235 -8.79 12.50 3.11
N LEU A 236 -7.87 12.69 2.15
CA LEU A 236 -6.54 12.09 2.15
C LEU A 236 -5.47 13.17 2.34
N GLU A 237 -4.56 12.95 3.29
CA GLU A 237 -3.33 13.72 3.39
C GLU A 237 -2.29 13.10 2.46
N VAL A 238 -1.75 13.89 1.55
CA VAL A 238 -0.68 13.48 0.64
C VAL A 238 0.63 14.11 1.06
N GLU A 239 1.70 13.37 0.86
CA GLU A 239 3.06 13.77 1.19
C GLU A 239 4.05 13.29 0.14
N GLY A 240 5.13 14.06 -0.02
CA GLY A 240 6.20 13.71 -0.94
C GLY A 240 7.36 14.67 -0.84
N SER A 241 8.24 14.56 -1.81
CA SER A 241 9.41 15.40 -1.96
C SER A 241 9.29 16.27 -3.20
N GLY A 242 10.06 17.34 -3.22
CA GLY A 242 10.31 18.14 -4.41
C GLY A 242 11.67 18.79 -4.32
N PHE A 243 12.01 19.57 -5.32
CA PHE A 243 13.22 20.38 -5.30
C PHE A 243 13.02 21.69 -6.05
N VAL A 244 13.73 22.72 -5.61
CA VAL A 244 13.76 24.02 -6.30
C VAL A 244 14.51 23.84 -7.61
N TYR A 245 13.83 24.02 -8.75
CA TYR A 245 14.44 23.85 -10.09
C TYR A 245 14.45 25.16 -10.90
N ALA A 246 13.63 26.14 -10.51
CA ALA A 246 13.63 27.50 -11.04
C ALA A 246 13.28 28.49 -9.90
N PRO A 247 13.55 29.80 -10.05
CA PRO A 247 13.22 30.78 -9.01
C PRO A 247 11.75 30.71 -8.62
N GLN A 248 11.45 30.51 -7.33
CA GLN A 248 10.09 30.35 -6.79
C GLN A 248 9.32 29.11 -7.29
N HIS A 249 9.95 28.18 -8.02
CA HIS A 249 9.27 27.00 -8.55
C HIS A 249 9.90 25.70 -8.06
N VAL A 250 9.05 24.77 -7.66
CA VAL A 250 9.41 23.44 -7.16
C VAL A 250 8.88 22.40 -8.13
N MET A 251 9.72 21.44 -8.52
CA MET A 251 9.30 20.27 -9.28
C MET A 251 9.01 19.12 -8.33
N THR A 252 7.97 18.34 -8.64
CA THR A 252 7.59 17.12 -7.93
C THR A 252 6.82 16.20 -8.88
N ASN A 253 6.34 15.06 -8.38
CA ASN A 253 5.42 14.22 -9.14
C ASN A 253 3.98 14.74 -9.11
N ALA A 254 3.20 14.43 -10.14
CA ALA A 254 1.79 14.79 -10.19
C ALA A 254 0.96 14.05 -9.13
N HIS A 255 1.27 12.79 -8.83
CA HIS A 255 0.58 12.02 -7.78
C HIS A 255 0.77 12.64 -6.38
N VAL A 256 1.89 13.33 -6.12
CA VAL A 256 2.16 13.99 -4.83
C VAL A 256 1.16 15.13 -4.56
N VAL A 257 0.49 15.65 -5.60
CA VAL A 257 -0.47 16.76 -5.48
C VAL A 257 -1.83 16.47 -6.13
N ALA A 258 -2.10 15.21 -6.50
CA ALA A 258 -3.39 14.81 -7.09
C ALA A 258 -4.55 15.12 -6.12
N GLY A 259 -5.61 15.78 -6.63
CA GLY A 259 -6.75 16.22 -5.83
C GLY A 259 -6.45 17.29 -4.77
N VAL A 260 -5.21 17.77 -4.63
CA VAL A 260 -4.85 18.82 -3.68
C VAL A 260 -5.07 20.20 -4.29
N ARG A 261 -5.83 21.05 -3.60
CA ARG A 261 -6.05 22.45 -4.02
C ARG A 261 -4.96 23.40 -3.55
N SER A 262 -4.50 23.21 -2.32
CA SER A 262 -3.58 24.13 -1.64
C SER A 262 -2.40 23.36 -1.04
N PRO A 263 -1.43 22.92 -1.86
CA PRO A 263 -0.24 22.24 -1.37
C PRO A 263 0.63 23.19 -0.54
N ARG A 264 1.43 22.59 0.33
CA ARG A 264 2.33 23.24 1.27
C ARG A 264 3.75 22.74 1.08
N VAL A 265 4.72 23.65 1.07
CA VAL A 265 6.14 23.36 0.87
C VAL A 265 6.92 23.70 2.14
N THR A 266 7.62 22.73 2.71
CA THR A 266 8.44 22.92 3.91
C THR A 266 9.92 22.77 3.57
N LEU A 267 10.73 23.76 3.95
CA LEU A 267 12.18 23.76 3.73
C LEU A 267 12.89 22.82 4.72
N PRO A 268 14.10 22.34 4.40
CA PRO A 268 14.91 21.49 5.28
C PRO A 268 15.54 22.33 6.41
N ALA A 269 14.75 22.62 7.45
CA ALA A 269 15.26 23.10 8.74
C ALA A 269 14.30 22.74 9.88
N PRO A 270 14.80 22.45 11.10
CA PRO A 270 13.94 22.30 12.27
C PRO A 270 13.09 23.56 12.48
N GLY A 271 11.76 23.40 12.57
CA GLY A 271 10.84 24.52 12.73
C GLY A 271 10.69 25.43 11.51
N ALA A 272 11.15 24.99 10.32
CA ALA A 272 11.00 25.77 9.09
C ALA A 272 9.54 26.15 8.84
N ALA A 273 9.32 27.40 8.48
CA ALA A 273 8.03 27.87 8.02
C ALA A 273 7.58 27.04 6.81
N THR A 274 6.30 26.68 6.82
CA THR A 274 5.66 26.02 5.69
C THR A 274 5.10 27.10 4.77
N LEU A 275 5.48 27.04 3.50
CA LEU A 275 5.14 28.02 2.47
C LEU A 275 3.91 27.54 1.71
N ALA A 276 2.97 28.45 1.45
CA ALA A 276 1.85 28.19 0.57
C ALA A 276 2.32 28.04 -0.88
N ALA A 277 1.80 27.03 -1.57
CA ALA A 277 2.11 26.75 -2.96
C ALA A 277 0.83 26.58 -3.77
N ARG A 278 0.93 26.77 -5.09
CA ARG A 278 -0.12 26.41 -6.05
C ARG A 278 0.47 25.58 -7.17
N VAL A 279 -0.29 24.60 -7.65
CA VAL A 279 0.09 23.81 -8.82
C VAL A 279 -0.12 24.66 -10.07
N VAL A 280 0.91 24.83 -10.89
CA VAL A 280 0.91 25.70 -12.09
C VAL A 280 1.15 24.93 -13.38
N LEU A 281 1.60 23.68 -13.25
CA LEU A 281 1.64 22.68 -14.31
C LEU A 281 1.34 21.33 -13.67
N TYR A 282 0.52 20.54 -14.35
CA TYR A 282 0.11 19.21 -13.92
C TYR A 282 0.06 18.29 -15.14
N ASP A 283 1.04 17.40 -15.27
CA ASP A 283 1.11 16.37 -16.29
C ASP A 283 0.93 14.98 -15.62
N PRO A 284 -0.30 14.43 -15.63
CA PRO A 284 -0.58 13.11 -15.05
C PRO A 284 -0.03 11.96 -15.91
N ASP A 285 0.27 12.21 -17.18
CA ASP A 285 0.80 11.20 -18.10
C ASP A 285 2.29 10.98 -17.79
N ARG A 286 3.08 12.05 -17.64
CA ARG A 286 4.49 11.94 -17.20
C ARG A 286 4.69 11.81 -15.71
N ASP A 287 3.63 12.03 -14.94
CA ASP A 287 3.65 12.15 -13.49
C ASP A 287 4.57 13.28 -13.00
N ILE A 288 4.38 14.47 -13.55
CA ILE A 288 5.12 15.67 -13.16
C ILE A 288 4.17 16.79 -12.80
N ALA A 289 4.48 17.48 -11.70
CA ALA A 289 3.83 18.73 -11.33
C ALA A 289 4.86 19.80 -11.00
N ILE A 290 4.51 21.03 -11.36
CA ILE A 290 5.28 22.23 -10.99
C ILE A 290 4.44 23.03 -10.00
N LEU A 291 5.07 23.39 -8.89
CA LEU A 291 4.50 24.25 -7.86
C LEU A 291 5.12 25.63 -7.93
N TYR A 292 4.28 26.66 -7.95
CA TYR A 292 4.71 28.04 -7.71
C TYR A 292 4.58 28.39 -6.23
N VAL A 293 5.67 28.87 -5.65
CA VAL A 293 5.84 29.18 -4.23
C VAL A 293 6.33 30.63 -4.10
N PRO A 294 5.42 31.63 -4.06
CA PRO A 294 5.81 33.05 -4.16
C PRO A 294 6.78 33.52 -3.05
N ALA A 295 6.66 32.94 -1.86
CA ALA A 295 7.52 33.25 -0.70
C ALA A 295 8.86 32.50 -0.69
N LEU A 296 9.12 31.62 -1.67
CA LEU A 296 10.36 30.85 -1.73
C LEU A 296 11.55 31.75 -2.13
N ARG A 297 12.60 31.71 -1.32
CA ARG A 297 13.85 32.48 -1.49
C ARG A 297 15.04 31.53 -1.42
N ARG A 298 15.20 30.76 -2.48
CA ARG A 298 16.18 29.67 -2.59
C ARG A 298 16.72 29.58 -4.01
N PRO A 299 18.03 29.33 -4.19
CA PRO A 299 18.59 29.12 -5.53
C PRO A 299 18.07 27.81 -6.12
N PRO A 300 17.80 27.75 -7.43
CA PRO A 300 17.45 26.50 -8.07
C PRO A 300 18.65 25.57 -8.17
N LEU A 301 18.39 24.26 -8.04
CA LEU A 301 19.34 23.24 -8.42
C LEU A 301 19.52 23.25 -9.94
N ARG A 302 20.75 22.99 -10.39
CA ARG A 302 21.04 22.81 -11.81
C ARG A 302 20.40 21.52 -12.30
N PHE A 303 19.52 21.64 -13.29
CA PHE A 303 18.74 20.55 -13.86
C PHE A 303 19.31 20.19 -15.24
N ASP A 304 20.51 19.60 -15.25
CA ASP A 304 21.28 19.27 -16.47
C ASP A 304 22.13 17.99 -16.33
N GLY A 305 21.93 17.21 -15.26
CA GLY A 305 22.68 15.99 -15.01
C GLY A 305 22.23 14.86 -15.95
N THR A 306 23.06 14.48 -16.91
CA THR A 306 22.85 13.17 -17.58
C THR A 306 23.60 12.10 -16.81
N MET A 307 22.94 10.99 -16.47
CA MET A 307 23.56 9.90 -15.73
C MET A 307 23.72 8.66 -16.61
N LYS A 308 24.95 8.14 -16.67
CA LYS A 308 25.25 6.90 -17.42
C LYS A 308 25.03 5.67 -16.55
N THR A 309 24.89 4.51 -17.18
CA THR A 309 24.93 3.22 -16.49
C THR A 309 26.16 3.11 -15.59
N ARG A 310 25.97 2.59 -14.37
CA ARG A 310 26.92 2.51 -13.24
C ARG A 310 27.34 3.84 -12.62
N ALA A 311 26.80 4.98 -13.05
CA ALA A 311 27.07 6.25 -12.37
C ALA A 311 26.55 6.21 -10.93
N ASP A 312 27.34 6.77 -10.02
CA ASP A 312 26.92 7.02 -8.64
C ASP A 312 26.02 8.26 -8.56
N GLY A 313 25.06 8.22 -7.66
CA GLY A 313 24.18 9.34 -7.36
C GLY A 313 23.61 9.25 -5.96
N VAL A 314 22.69 10.15 -5.65
CA VAL A 314 22.02 10.24 -4.35
C VAL A 314 20.54 10.46 -4.58
N VAL A 315 19.70 9.63 -3.98
CA VAL A 315 18.27 9.93 -3.82
C VAL A 315 18.13 10.81 -2.58
N ALA A 316 17.56 12.01 -2.76
CA ALA A 316 17.28 12.92 -1.66
C ALA A 316 15.78 13.18 -1.54
N GLY A 317 15.23 13.05 -0.32
CA GLY A 317 13.80 13.22 -0.09
C GLY A 317 13.41 13.07 1.38
N TYR A 318 12.10 13.05 1.62
CA TYR A 318 11.48 13.01 2.95
C TYR A 318 10.69 11.71 3.11
N PRO A 319 11.37 10.57 3.29
CA PRO A 319 10.69 9.29 3.38
C PRO A 319 9.78 9.23 4.61
N GLU A 320 8.57 8.70 4.42
CA GLU A 320 7.58 8.45 5.50
C GLU A 320 7.29 9.71 6.34
N ASN A 321 7.08 10.87 5.68
CA ASN A 321 6.93 12.20 6.28
C ASN A 321 8.08 12.67 7.19
N GLY A 322 9.20 11.95 7.18
CA GLY A 322 10.30 12.14 8.09
C GLY A 322 11.14 13.39 7.80
N PRO A 323 12.33 13.49 8.41
CA PRO A 323 13.32 14.50 8.02
C PRO A 323 13.91 14.19 6.64
N LEU A 324 14.58 15.18 6.04
CA LEU A 324 15.36 15.01 4.82
C LEU A 324 16.37 13.86 5.03
N LYS A 325 16.30 12.86 4.16
CA LYS A 325 17.28 11.76 4.06
C LYS A 325 17.91 11.76 2.68
N ALA A 326 19.14 11.29 2.65
CA ALA A 326 19.93 11.12 1.44
C ALA A 326 20.47 9.69 1.44
N VAL A 327 20.14 8.91 0.41
CA VAL A 327 20.60 7.53 0.28
C VAL A 327 21.43 7.38 -0.99
N PRO A 328 22.52 6.59 -0.95
CA PRO A 328 23.34 6.39 -2.13
C PRO A 328 22.58 5.59 -3.17
N ALA A 329 22.75 5.98 -4.43
CA ALA A 329 22.11 5.35 -5.58
C ALA A 329 23.16 4.98 -6.63
N ARG A 330 22.86 3.95 -7.41
CA ARG A 330 23.61 3.64 -8.64
C ARG A 330 22.68 3.41 -9.80
N VAL A 331 22.94 4.07 -10.92
CA VAL A 331 22.18 3.88 -12.15
C VAL A 331 22.49 2.51 -12.72
N ALA A 332 21.44 1.73 -12.94
CA ALA A 332 21.51 0.40 -13.52
C ALA A 332 21.37 0.40 -15.04
N GLY A 333 20.59 1.35 -15.56
CA GLY A 333 20.33 1.54 -16.97
C GLY A 333 19.28 2.62 -17.19
N GLU A 334 19.23 3.11 -18.42
CA GLU A 334 18.22 4.02 -18.95
C GLU A 334 17.37 3.24 -19.95
N GLN A 335 16.06 3.42 -19.91
CA GLN A 335 15.15 2.73 -20.83
C GLN A 335 13.79 3.39 -20.88
N GLU A 336 13.13 3.21 -22.02
CA GLU A 336 11.71 3.49 -22.14
C GLU A 336 10.89 2.38 -21.49
N VAL A 337 9.84 2.80 -20.79
CA VAL A 337 8.96 1.94 -20.04
C VAL A 337 7.52 2.34 -20.32
N THR A 338 6.71 1.38 -20.75
CA THR A 338 5.29 1.59 -21.02
C THR A 338 4.45 1.08 -19.86
N GLY A 339 3.46 1.86 -19.46
CA GLY A 339 2.45 1.44 -18.49
C GLY A 339 1.43 2.53 -18.23
N PRO A 340 0.53 2.35 -17.26
CA PRO A 340 -0.52 3.31 -16.99
C PRO A 340 0.00 4.69 -16.58
N ASN A 341 -0.78 5.73 -16.87
CA ASN A 341 -0.68 7.03 -16.21
C ASN A 341 -1.11 6.95 -14.74
N ILE A 342 -0.97 8.04 -13.98
CA ILE A 342 -1.28 8.02 -12.54
C ILE A 342 -2.72 7.60 -12.23
N TYR A 343 -3.66 7.83 -13.15
CA TYR A 343 -5.08 7.47 -13.00
C TYR A 343 -5.43 6.09 -13.57
N GLY A 344 -4.47 5.41 -14.21
CA GLY A 344 -4.70 4.11 -14.85
C GLY A 344 -5.68 4.12 -16.02
N ASN A 345 -6.00 5.29 -16.58
CA ASN A 345 -6.98 5.44 -17.66
C ASN A 345 -6.36 5.50 -19.06
N LYS A 346 -5.02 5.55 -19.14
CA LYS A 346 -4.26 5.66 -20.39
C LYS A 346 -2.90 4.98 -20.24
N GLU A 347 -2.45 4.28 -21.26
CA GLU A 347 -1.05 3.81 -21.36
C GLU A 347 -0.14 4.92 -21.89
N VAL A 348 1.02 5.04 -21.28
CA VAL A 348 2.03 6.04 -21.60
C VAL A 348 3.42 5.41 -21.53
N THR A 349 4.31 5.87 -22.40
CA THR A 349 5.71 5.46 -22.44
C THR A 349 6.55 6.58 -21.83
N ARG A 350 7.42 6.24 -20.89
CA ARG A 350 8.28 7.17 -20.17
C ARG A 350 9.72 6.71 -20.23
N ASP A 351 10.63 7.66 -20.36
CA ASP A 351 12.06 7.41 -20.26
C ASP A 351 12.50 7.45 -18.78
N VAL A 352 13.02 6.33 -18.29
CA VAL A 352 13.35 6.13 -16.87
C VAL A 352 14.75 5.57 -16.66
N TYR A 353 15.38 6.03 -15.57
CA TYR A 353 16.50 5.34 -14.95
C TYR A 353 15.99 4.25 -14.02
N THR A 354 16.52 3.04 -14.20
CA THR A 354 16.46 2.00 -13.16
C THR A 354 17.62 2.20 -12.21
N LEU A 355 17.35 2.20 -10.90
CA LEU A 355 18.32 2.49 -9.85
C LEU A 355 18.46 1.32 -8.91
N ARG A 356 19.69 1.08 -8.44
CA ARG A 356 19.93 0.36 -7.20
C ARG A 356 20.00 1.38 -6.06
N ALA A 357 18.94 1.49 -5.26
CA ALA A 357 18.82 2.46 -4.15
C ALA A 357 17.65 2.06 -3.21
N ASP A 358 17.73 2.41 -1.92
CA ASP A 358 16.64 2.26 -0.95
C ASP A 358 15.60 3.39 -1.13
N VAL A 359 14.79 3.29 -2.18
CA VAL A 359 13.68 4.22 -2.45
C VAL A 359 12.46 3.80 -1.64
N ARG A 360 11.93 4.75 -0.85
CA ARG A 360 10.74 4.57 0.00
C ARG A 360 9.65 5.60 -0.31
N HIS A 361 8.45 5.33 0.16
CA HIS A 361 7.36 6.31 0.16
C HIS A 361 7.82 7.65 0.77
N GLY A 362 7.37 8.76 0.20
CA GLY A 362 7.82 10.11 0.56
C GLY A 362 9.05 10.61 -0.22
N ASN A 363 9.85 9.72 -0.85
CA ASN A 363 10.93 10.16 -1.76
C ASN A 363 10.41 10.61 -3.14
N SER A 364 9.19 10.21 -3.52
CA SER A 364 8.57 10.58 -4.80
C SER A 364 8.58 12.09 -4.99
N GLY A 365 8.97 12.53 -6.19
CA GLY A 365 9.14 13.92 -6.59
C GLY A 365 10.49 14.52 -6.17
N GLY A 366 11.25 13.84 -5.31
CA GLY A 366 12.60 14.24 -4.92
C GLY A 366 13.61 14.06 -6.06
N PRO A 367 14.75 14.77 -6.03
CA PRO A 367 15.75 14.66 -7.08
C PRO A 367 16.59 13.39 -6.91
N LEU A 368 16.90 12.76 -8.05
CA LEU A 368 18.10 11.95 -8.19
C LEU A 368 19.27 12.90 -8.45
N LEU A 369 20.21 13.00 -7.53
CA LEU A 369 21.35 13.91 -7.62
C LEU A 369 22.59 13.19 -8.16
N THR A 370 23.35 13.87 -9.00
CA THR A 370 24.72 13.48 -9.38
C THR A 370 25.67 13.70 -8.19
N THR A 371 26.90 13.18 -8.29
CA THR A 371 27.95 13.42 -7.28
C THR A 371 28.41 14.89 -7.21
N SER A 372 28.11 15.70 -8.23
CA SER A 372 28.34 17.15 -8.23
C SER A 372 27.24 17.93 -7.49
N GLY A 373 26.07 17.32 -7.22
CA GLY A 373 24.89 17.98 -6.65
C GLY A 373 23.94 18.55 -7.70
N GLU A 374 24.11 18.18 -8.97
CA GLU A 374 23.19 18.52 -10.06
C GLU A 374 22.06 17.49 -10.12
N VAL A 375 20.91 17.85 -10.67
CA VAL A 375 19.77 16.94 -10.76
C VAL A 375 19.88 16.10 -12.02
N GLY A 376 19.96 14.80 -11.82
CA GLY A 376 19.97 13.77 -12.85
C GLY A 376 18.59 13.28 -13.30
N GLY A 377 17.59 13.40 -12.44
CA GLY A 377 16.23 12.95 -12.70
C GLY A 377 15.30 13.16 -11.51
N VAL A 378 14.06 12.69 -11.63
CA VAL A 378 13.01 12.84 -10.61
C VAL A 378 12.58 11.46 -10.13
N ILE A 379 12.71 11.18 -8.84
CA ILE A 379 12.31 9.90 -8.24
C ILE A 379 10.81 9.74 -8.39
N PHE A 380 10.39 8.62 -8.99
CA PHE A 380 8.99 8.39 -9.37
C PHE A 380 8.41 7.16 -8.66
N ALA A 381 9.17 6.06 -8.55
CA ALA A 381 8.67 4.81 -7.97
C ALA A 381 9.76 3.95 -7.33
N ALA A 382 9.33 3.02 -6.47
CA ALA A 382 10.12 1.89 -5.99
C ALA A 382 9.61 0.59 -6.64
N ASN A 383 10.45 -0.44 -6.73
CA ASN A 383 10.01 -1.76 -7.18
C ASN A 383 9.27 -2.50 -6.06
N ALA A 384 8.16 -3.16 -6.38
CA ALA A 384 7.28 -3.85 -5.42
C ALA A 384 7.86 -5.15 -4.89
N GLU A 385 8.58 -5.85 -5.76
CA GLU A 385 8.96 -7.25 -5.55
C GLU A 385 10.41 -7.36 -5.12
N VAL A 386 11.25 -6.43 -5.59
CA VAL A 386 12.69 -6.49 -5.43
C VAL A 386 13.17 -5.30 -4.59
N PRO A 387 13.69 -5.55 -3.39
CA PRO A 387 14.14 -4.49 -2.50
C PRO A 387 15.35 -3.77 -3.10
N ASN A 388 15.52 -2.50 -2.71
CA ASN A 388 16.61 -1.63 -3.17
C ASN A 388 16.64 -1.41 -4.69
N VAL A 389 15.50 -1.51 -5.36
CA VAL A 389 15.34 -1.13 -6.75
C VAL A 389 14.33 0.02 -6.82
N GLY A 390 14.72 1.10 -7.49
CA GLY A 390 13.89 2.29 -7.66
C GLY A 390 13.95 2.83 -9.08
N TYR A 391 13.09 3.79 -9.38
CA TYR A 391 12.94 4.39 -10.69
C TYR A 391 12.93 5.91 -10.58
N ALA A 392 13.62 6.55 -11.52
CA ALA A 392 13.59 8.00 -11.70
C ALA A 392 13.25 8.33 -13.15
N LEU A 393 12.40 9.31 -13.38
CA LEU A 393 12.21 9.91 -14.70
C LEU A 393 13.52 10.63 -15.09
N THR A 394 13.98 10.43 -16.32
CA THR A 394 15.22 11.06 -16.77
C THR A 394 15.06 12.58 -16.87
N HIS A 395 16.19 13.30 -16.84
CA HIS A 395 16.20 14.72 -17.17
C HIS A 395 15.48 15.01 -18.51
N ARG A 396 15.72 14.17 -19.52
CA ARG A 396 15.13 14.30 -20.87
C ARG A 396 13.60 14.20 -20.82
N GLU A 397 13.07 13.20 -20.12
CA GLU A 397 11.63 12.95 -19.98
C GLU A 397 10.89 14.19 -19.48
N VAL A 398 11.39 14.79 -18.41
CA VAL A 398 10.69 15.89 -17.71
C VAL A 398 11.11 17.29 -18.19
N SER A 399 12.04 17.38 -19.15
CA SER A 399 12.59 18.65 -19.63
C SER A 399 11.54 19.56 -20.28
N SER A 400 10.52 18.97 -20.91
CA SER A 400 9.44 19.71 -21.56
C SER A 400 8.55 20.41 -20.52
N ASP A 401 8.16 19.70 -19.46
CA ASP A 401 7.41 20.24 -18.33
C ASP A 401 8.21 21.28 -17.55
N ALA A 402 9.51 21.03 -17.34
CA ALA A 402 10.41 21.97 -16.68
C ALA A 402 10.39 23.33 -17.39
N ARG A 403 10.58 23.34 -18.72
CA ARG A 403 10.56 24.56 -19.55
C ARG A 403 9.17 25.22 -19.55
N ALA A 404 8.11 24.43 -19.70
CA ALA A 404 6.75 24.95 -19.76
C ALA A 404 6.28 25.57 -18.43
N GLY A 405 6.77 25.05 -17.29
CA GLY A 405 6.37 25.49 -15.95
C GLY A 405 7.24 26.59 -15.34
N ALA A 406 8.46 26.82 -15.82
CA ALA A 406 9.47 27.68 -15.14
C ALA A 406 9.04 29.15 -14.89
N HIS A 407 8.03 29.63 -15.62
CA HIS A 407 7.50 30.99 -15.50
C HIS A 407 5.99 31.03 -15.23
N ARG A 408 5.35 29.87 -15.03
CA ARG A 408 3.91 29.81 -14.84
C ARG A 408 3.58 30.14 -13.40
N THR A 409 2.62 31.04 -13.24
CA THR A 409 2.15 31.41 -11.91
C THR A 409 0.69 31.02 -11.73
N SER A 410 -0.16 31.15 -12.74
CA SER A 410 -1.58 30.78 -12.67
C SER A 410 -1.81 29.31 -12.26
N ALA A 411 -2.75 29.10 -11.34
CA ALA A 411 -3.08 27.78 -10.85
C ALA A 411 -3.77 26.93 -11.93
N VAL A 412 -3.50 25.63 -11.92
CA VAL A 412 -4.16 24.63 -12.77
C VAL A 412 -4.86 23.58 -11.90
N SER A 413 -5.80 22.85 -12.50
CA SER A 413 -6.47 21.74 -11.82
C SER A 413 -5.51 20.58 -11.57
N THR A 414 -5.54 20.03 -10.36
CA THR A 414 -4.92 18.75 -9.98
C THR A 414 -5.86 17.57 -10.19
N GLN A 415 -6.95 17.79 -10.92
CA GLN A 415 -8.01 16.84 -11.23
C GLN A 415 -8.57 16.16 -9.95
N GLY A 416 -8.88 14.87 -10.02
CA GLY A 416 -9.34 14.07 -8.87
C GLY A 416 -8.18 13.34 -8.19
N CYS A 417 -8.52 12.53 -7.18
CA CYS A 417 -7.58 11.61 -6.55
C CYS A 417 -7.28 10.42 -7.47
N ASP A 418 -6.11 9.82 -7.25
CA ASP A 418 -5.55 8.68 -7.98
C ASP A 418 -6.06 7.30 -7.50
#